data_AF-A0AAC9LB80-F1
#
_entry.id   AF-A0AAC9LB80-F1
#
_cell.length_a   1.000
_cell.length_b   1.000
_cell.length_c   1.000
_cell.angle_alpha   90.00
_cell.angle_beta   90.00
_cell.angle_gamma   90.00
#
_symmetry.space_group_name_H-M   'P 1'
#
loop_
_entity.id
_entity.type
_entity.pdbx_description
1 polymer ?
#
loop_
_entity_poly.entity_id
_entity_poly.type
_entity_poly.pdbx_seq_one_letter_code
_entity_poly.pdbx_strand_id
1 'polypeptide(L)'
;MPASAPRVRSAVMTAVFVVLGCITATPVFALIDPGVLTWTYGVASRDPMIVGLLQHRGVLQLVLGAGLVWAAFRPSVRVVVASAAILTKSVFLGLLLPDASLRADLAAFSVWFDAFCIVFLGAYVFVELLRSARSGRSDR
;
A
#
# COMPACT_ATOMS: atom_id res chain seq x y z
N MET A 1 0.39 -35.70 13.98
CA MET A 1 0.45 -34.33 14.54
C MET A 1 1.33 -33.46 13.63
N PRO A 2 0.99 -32.19 13.33
CA PRO A 2 -0.27 -31.50 13.60
C PRO A 2 -0.91 -30.81 12.37
N ALA A 3 -2.23 -30.74 12.40
CA ALA A 3 -3.09 -29.85 11.64
C ALA A 3 -2.94 -28.38 12.12
N SER A 4 -1.74 -27.81 12.00
CA SER A 4 -1.43 -26.42 12.38
C SER A 4 -1.63 -25.41 11.23
N ALA A 5 -1.88 -25.89 10.00
CA ALA A 5 -1.91 -25.09 8.78
C ALA A 5 -2.93 -23.92 8.73
N PRO A 6 -4.16 -23.99 9.29
CA PRO A 6 -5.13 -22.91 9.09
C PRO A 6 -4.82 -21.65 9.93
N ARG A 7 -4.27 -21.82 11.14
CA ARG A 7 -3.94 -20.66 12.01
C ARG A 7 -2.69 -19.92 11.54
N VAL A 8 -1.66 -20.66 11.13
CA VAL A 8 -0.40 -20.08 10.65
C VAL A 8 -0.64 -19.26 9.38
N ARG A 9 -1.44 -19.77 8.44
CA ARG A 9 -1.78 -19.03 7.21
C ARG A 9 -2.54 -17.73 7.48
N SER A 10 -3.41 -17.72 8.51
CA SER A 10 -4.12 -16.51 8.94
C SER A 10 -3.19 -15.50 9.63
N ALA A 11 -2.29 -15.99 10.50
CA ALA A 11 -1.30 -15.17 11.19
C ALA A 11 -0.31 -14.51 10.22
N VAL A 12 0.18 -15.26 9.22
CA VAL A 12 1.09 -14.74 8.19
C VAL A 12 0.41 -13.63 7.38
N MET A 13 -0.83 -13.83 6.92
CA MET A 13 -1.56 -12.79 6.19
C MET A 13 -1.81 -11.55 7.04
N THR A 14 -2.12 -11.74 8.32
CA THR A 14 -2.30 -10.62 9.26
C THR A 14 -1.00 -9.84 9.41
N ALA A 15 0.13 -10.54 9.64
CA ALA A 15 1.44 -9.92 9.73
C ALA A 15 1.81 -9.15 8.46
N VAL A 16 1.55 -9.72 7.27
CA VAL A 16 1.83 -9.05 5.99
C VAL A 16 1.01 -7.78 5.83
N PHE A 17 -0.30 -7.80 6.09
CA PHE A 17 -1.14 -6.61 5.99
C PHE A 17 -0.74 -5.54 7.02
N VAL A 18 -0.35 -5.93 8.23
CA VAL A 18 0.17 -5.01 9.25
C VAL A 18 1.47 -4.37 8.78
N VAL A 19 2.45 -5.17 8.32
CA VAL A 19 3.74 -4.66 7.84
C VAL A 19 3.56 -3.73 6.64
N LEU A 20 2.76 -4.13 5.64
CA LEU A 20 2.46 -3.29 4.48
C LEU A 20 1.76 -2.00 4.87
N GLY A 21 0.81 -2.07 5.80
CA GLY A 21 0.10 -0.90 6.32
C GLY A 21 1.03 0.06 7.06
N CYS A 22 1.88 -0.46 7.95
CA CYS A 22 2.87 0.34 8.68
C CYS A 22 3.87 1.01 7.74
N ILE A 23 4.42 0.28 6.76
CA ILE A 23 5.35 0.87 5.78
C ILE A 23 4.63 1.91 4.92
N THR A 24 3.40 1.64 4.48
CA THR A 24 2.60 2.60 3.70
C THR A 24 2.29 3.87 4.49
N ALA A 25 2.17 3.79 5.82
CA ALA A 25 1.94 4.94 6.69
C ALA A 25 3.20 5.79 6.96
N THR A 26 4.41 5.30 6.65
CA THR A 26 5.67 6.01 6.92
C THR A 26 5.72 7.45 6.41
N PRO A 27 5.13 7.83 5.25
CA PRO A 27 5.26 9.19 4.75
C PRO A 27 4.52 10.22 5.62
N VAL A 28 3.69 9.79 6.59
CA VAL A 28 3.10 10.67 7.62
C VAL A 28 4.14 11.44 8.42
N PHE A 29 5.35 10.87 8.60
CA PHE A 29 6.41 11.50 9.39
C PHE A 29 6.90 12.81 8.76
N ALA A 30 6.61 13.05 7.48
CA ALA A 30 6.79 14.33 6.80
C ALA A 30 5.99 15.51 7.41
N LEU A 31 4.97 15.23 8.21
CA LEU A 31 4.22 16.24 8.97
C LEU A 31 4.99 16.77 10.17
N ILE A 32 5.89 15.97 10.73
CA ILE A 32 6.67 16.30 11.94
C ILE A 32 8.04 16.85 11.54
N ASP A 33 8.69 16.22 10.56
CA ASP A 33 9.99 16.65 10.04
C ASP A 33 9.96 16.73 8.51
N PRO A 34 10.06 17.93 7.93
CA PRO A 34 10.20 18.11 6.49
C PRO A 34 11.43 17.40 5.91
N GLY A 35 12.46 17.12 6.72
CA GLY A 35 13.63 16.34 6.34
C GLY A 35 13.31 14.90 5.93
N VAL A 36 12.18 14.36 6.41
CA VAL A 36 11.67 13.05 5.97
C VAL A 36 11.19 13.09 4.52
N LEU A 37 10.80 14.25 3.97
CA LEU A 37 10.49 14.36 2.53
C LEU A 37 11.75 14.20 1.67
N THR A 38 12.89 14.72 2.10
CA THR A 38 14.18 14.47 1.42
C THR A 38 14.58 12.99 1.47
N TRP A 39 14.24 12.27 2.54
CA TRP A 39 14.55 10.84 2.65
C TRP A 39 13.56 9.93 1.90
N THR A 40 12.27 10.25 1.97
CA THR A 40 11.17 9.42 1.44
C THR A 40 10.89 9.73 -0.02
N TYR A 41 11.07 11.00 -0.40
CA TYR A 41 10.76 11.51 -1.73
C TYR A 41 11.96 12.14 -2.43
N GLY A 42 13.15 12.29 -1.81
CA GLY A 42 14.33 12.87 -2.44
C GLY A 42 14.19 14.35 -2.86
N VAL A 43 13.05 14.98 -2.59
CA VAL A 43 12.77 16.36 -2.98
C VAL A 43 13.26 17.32 -1.90
N ALA A 44 14.30 18.09 -2.19
CA ALA A 44 14.73 19.26 -1.40
C ALA A 44 14.02 20.54 -1.87
N SER A 45 12.71 20.47 -2.13
CA SER A 45 11.96 21.63 -2.63
C SER A 45 11.67 22.59 -1.48
N ARG A 46 12.09 23.85 -1.65
CA ARG A 46 11.74 24.96 -0.74
C ARG A 46 10.37 25.57 -1.03
N ASP A 47 9.66 25.08 -2.06
CA ASP A 47 8.33 25.58 -2.42
C ASP A 47 7.29 25.10 -1.39
N PRO A 48 6.67 26.00 -0.62
CA PRO A 48 5.65 25.64 0.37
C PRO A 48 4.45 24.90 -0.22
N MET A 49 4.12 25.13 -1.50
CA MET A 49 3.03 24.43 -2.17
C MET A 49 3.33 22.94 -2.34
N ILE A 50 4.55 22.62 -2.80
CA ILE A 50 4.99 21.23 -3.02
C ILE A 50 5.08 20.48 -1.68
N VAL A 51 5.62 21.14 -0.65
CA VAL A 51 5.69 20.57 0.70
C VAL A 51 4.29 20.25 1.23
N GLY A 52 3.33 21.18 1.09
CA GLY A 52 1.94 20.96 1.51
C GLY A 52 1.27 19.79 0.78
N LEU A 53 1.50 19.66 -0.53
CA LEU A 53 0.98 18.53 -1.32
C LEU A 53 1.56 17.18 -0.88
N LEU A 54 2.85 17.14 -0.57
CA LEU A 54 3.52 15.92 -0.10
C LEU A 54 3.10 15.55 1.33
N GLN A 55 2.87 16.54 2.21
CA GLN A 55 2.29 16.30 3.54
C GLN A 55 0.85 15.79 3.46
N HIS A 56 0.02 16.40 2.60
CA HIS A 56 -1.34 15.93 2.34
C HIS A 56 -1.33 14.49 1.81
N ARG A 57 -0.42 14.16 0.88
CA ARG A 57 -0.20 12.77 0.42
C ARG A 57 0.20 11.86 1.57
N GLY A 58 1.09 12.30 2.47
CA GLY A 58 1.48 11.57 3.67
C GLY A 58 0.28 11.22 4.56
N VAL A 59 -0.68 12.13 4.71
CA VAL A 59 -1.95 11.88 5.42
C VAL A 59 -2.79 10.83 4.68
N LEU A 60 -2.93 10.93 3.36
CA LEU A 60 -3.67 9.92 2.58
C LEU A 60 -3.03 8.53 2.70
N GLN A 61 -1.69 8.48 2.70
CA GLN A 61 -0.92 7.25 2.89
C GLN A 61 -1.04 6.71 4.32
N LEU A 62 -1.14 7.57 5.34
CA LEU A 62 -1.47 7.17 6.72
C LEU A 62 -2.85 6.51 6.77
N VAL A 63 -3.87 7.15 6.21
CA VAL A 63 -5.24 6.62 6.23
C VAL A 63 -5.31 5.28 5.50
N LEU A 64 -4.66 5.18 4.35
CA LEU A 64 -4.58 3.93 3.60
C LEU A 64 -3.82 2.84 4.37
N GLY A 65 -2.69 3.19 5.00
CA GLY A 65 -1.91 2.30 5.84
C GLY A 65 -2.69 1.79 7.05
N ALA A 66 -3.43 2.68 7.74
CA ALA A 66 -4.34 2.32 8.82
C ALA A 66 -5.47 1.40 8.31
N GLY A 67 -5.99 1.66 7.11
CA GLY A 67 -6.94 0.79 6.43
C GLY A 67 -6.39 -0.63 6.21
N LEU A 68 -5.14 -0.76 5.76
CA LEU A 68 -4.47 -2.04 5.56
C LEU A 68 -4.26 -2.79 6.89
N VAL A 69 -3.85 -2.10 7.95
CA VAL A 69 -3.77 -2.67 9.31
C VAL A 69 -5.14 -3.14 9.78
N TRP A 70 -6.20 -2.35 9.56
CA TRP A 70 -7.56 -2.72 9.92
C TRP A 70 -8.04 -3.95 9.14
N ALA A 71 -7.76 -4.00 7.85
CA ALA A 71 -8.03 -5.14 6.98
C ALA A 71 -7.29 -6.42 7.43
N ALA A 72 -6.15 -6.28 8.12
CA ALA A 72 -5.46 -7.42 8.71
C ALA A 72 -6.36 -8.19 9.69
N PHE A 73 -7.17 -7.49 10.48
CA PHE A 73 -8.06 -8.10 11.49
C PHE A 73 -9.49 -8.33 11.00
N ARG A 74 -9.89 -7.69 9.90
CA ARG A 74 -11.25 -7.78 9.32
C ARG A 74 -11.20 -8.30 7.89
N PRO A 75 -11.32 -9.62 7.67
CA PRO A 75 -11.23 -10.23 6.34
C PRO A 75 -12.25 -9.67 5.33
N SER A 76 -13.44 -9.29 5.79
CA SER A 76 -14.52 -8.76 4.95
C SER A 76 -14.16 -7.48 4.18
N VAL A 77 -13.26 -6.65 4.72
CA VAL A 77 -12.86 -5.38 4.09
C VAL A 77 -11.54 -5.49 3.32
N ARG A 78 -10.85 -6.64 3.36
CA ARG A 78 -9.53 -6.82 2.73
C ARG A 78 -9.55 -6.54 1.24
N VAL A 79 -10.55 -7.04 0.51
CA VAL A 79 -10.66 -6.84 -0.94
C VAL A 79 -10.88 -5.37 -1.29
N VAL A 80 -11.71 -4.66 -0.52
CA VAL A 80 -12.00 -3.24 -0.74
C VAL A 80 -10.76 -2.39 -0.47
N VAL A 81 -10.12 -2.59 0.69
CA VAL A 81 -8.91 -1.84 1.08
C VAL A 81 -7.74 -2.16 0.15
N ALA A 82 -7.54 -3.42 -0.23
CA ALA A 82 -6.50 -3.82 -1.17
C ALA A 82 -6.72 -3.18 -2.55
N SER A 83 -7.96 -3.17 -3.05
CA SER A 83 -8.31 -2.51 -4.31
C SER A 83 -8.04 -1.00 -4.26
N ALA A 84 -8.40 -0.34 -3.15
CA ALA A 84 -8.10 1.07 -2.95
C ALA A 84 -6.58 1.32 -2.95
N ALA A 85 -5.81 0.48 -2.26
CA ALA A 85 -4.36 0.59 -2.22
C ALA A 85 -3.71 0.39 -3.60
N ILE A 86 -4.19 -0.58 -4.37
CA ILE A 86 -3.77 -0.80 -5.76
C ILE A 86 -4.07 0.44 -6.58
N LEU A 87 -5.30 0.94 -6.56
CA LEU A 87 -5.71 2.10 -7.36
C LEU A 87 -4.85 3.33 -7.06
N THR A 88 -4.69 3.68 -5.78
CA THR A 88 -3.91 4.85 -5.37
C THR A 88 -2.45 4.74 -5.80
N LYS A 89 -1.82 3.57 -5.62
CA LYS A 89 -0.42 3.36 -6.01
C LYS A 89 -0.24 3.29 -7.53
N SER A 90 -1.18 2.66 -8.25
CA SER A 90 -1.15 2.57 -9.71
C SER A 90 -1.32 3.93 -10.37
N VAL A 91 -2.24 4.77 -9.88
CA VAL A 91 -2.40 6.14 -10.39
C VAL A 91 -1.12 6.94 -10.13
N PHE A 92 -0.52 6.80 -8.94
CA PHE A 92 0.75 7.45 -8.63
C PHE A 92 1.87 7.01 -9.59
N LEU A 93 2.09 5.71 -9.79
CA LEU A 93 3.09 5.22 -10.74
C LEU A 93 2.79 5.65 -12.18
N GLY A 94 1.52 5.64 -12.59
CA GLY A 94 1.09 6.01 -13.94
C GLY A 94 1.32 7.48 -14.25
N LEU A 95 1.17 8.37 -13.26
CA LEU A 95 1.51 9.78 -13.40
C LEU A 95 3.01 10.03 -13.28
N LEU A 96 3.73 9.21 -12.52
CA LEU A 96 5.14 9.38 -12.25
C LEU A 96 6.05 8.90 -13.39
N LEU A 97 5.83 7.68 -13.88
CA LEU A 97 6.71 7.02 -14.86
C LEU A 97 6.94 7.82 -16.16
N PRO A 98 5.95 8.55 -16.70
CA PRO A 98 6.14 9.36 -17.91
C PRO A 98 7.05 10.58 -17.70
N ASP A 99 7.17 11.08 -16.47
CA ASP A 99 7.91 12.31 -16.18
C ASP A 99 9.33 12.01 -15.66
N ALA A 100 10.32 12.27 -16.51
CA ALA A 100 11.72 12.01 -16.19
C ALA A 100 12.27 12.92 -15.07
N SER A 101 11.68 14.11 -14.86
CA SER A 101 12.11 15.04 -13.81
C SER A 101 11.67 14.56 -12.43
N LEU A 102 10.41 14.14 -12.29
CA LEU A 102 9.86 13.57 -11.06
C LEU A 102 10.51 12.23 -10.70
N ARG A 103 10.90 11.44 -11.70
CA ARG A 103 11.59 10.15 -11.50
C ARG A 103 13.02 10.33 -10.98
N ALA A 104 13.70 11.42 -11.34
CA ALA A 104 15.07 11.70 -10.91
C ALA A 104 15.13 12.14 -9.44
N ASP A 105 14.11 12.86 -8.99
CA ASP A 105 14.07 13.39 -7.62
C ASP A 105 13.55 12.38 -6.59
N LEU A 106 12.91 11.28 -6.99
CA LEU A 106 12.32 10.32 -6.04
C LEU A 106 13.26 9.23 -5.54
N ALA A 107 13.10 8.85 -4.27
CA ALA A 107 13.75 7.68 -3.70
C ALA A 107 13.30 6.41 -4.45
N ALA A 108 14.25 5.72 -5.09
CA ALA A 108 14.02 4.48 -5.83
C ALA A 108 13.26 3.44 -4.97
N PHE A 109 13.51 3.43 -3.65
CA PHE A 109 12.81 2.57 -2.70
C PHE A 109 11.28 2.72 -2.75
N SER A 110 10.75 3.95 -2.83
CA SER A 110 9.30 4.18 -2.85
C SER A 110 8.65 3.59 -4.11
N VAL A 111 9.32 3.69 -5.26
CA VAL A 111 8.82 3.16 -6.53
C VAL A 111 8.78 1.63 -6.50
N TRP A 112 9.86 0.99 -6.05
CA TRP A 112 9.93 -0.46 -5.91
C TRP A 112 8.92 -0.99 -4.89
N PHE A 113 8.77 -0.31 -3.75
CA PHE A 113 7.79 -0.69 -2.73
C PHE A 113 6.35 -0.58 -3.25
N ASP A 114 6.02 0.49 -3.98
CA ASP A 114 4.69 0.66 -4.54
C ASP A 114 4.38 -0.39 -5.61
N ALA A 115 5.33 -0.69 -6.50
CA ALA A 115 5.20 -1.76 -7.47
C ALA A 115 5.00 -3.13 -6.79
N PHE A 116 5.80 -3.44 -5.76
CA PHE A 116 5.65 -4.65 -4.97
C PHE A 116 4.25 -4.75 -4.32
N CYS A 117 3.76 -3.67 -3.71
CA CYS A 117 2.42 -3.63 -3.13
C CYS A 117 1.34 -3.90 -4.17
N ILE A 118 1.42 -3.27 -5.35
CA ILE A 118 0.45 -3.45 -6.44
C ILE A 118 0.41 -4.91 -6.88
N VAL A 119 1.57 -5.52 -7.11
CA VAL A 119 1.66 -6.92 -7.56
C VAL A 119 1.15 -7.87 -6.46
N PHE A 120 1.60 -7.68 -5.22
CA PHE A 120 1.24 -8.56 -4.12
C PHE A 120 -0.26 -8.48 -3.78
N LEU A 121 -0.79 -7.26 -3.61
CA LEU A 121 -2.22 -7.05 -3.31
C LEU A 121 -3.09 -7.44 -4.51
N GLY A 122 -2.63 -7.19 -5.74
CA GLY A 122 -3.31 -7.61 -6.96
C GLY A 122 -3.43 -9.14 -7.06
N ALA A 123 -2.34 -9.87 -6.80
CA ALA A 123 -2.36 -11.33 -6.72
C ALA A 123 -3.29 -11.83 -5.61
N TYR A 124 -3.29 -11.18 -4.44
CA TYR A 124 -4.21 -11.50 -3.34
C TYR A 124 -5.68 -11.35 -3.75
N VAL A 125 -6.06 -10.18 -4.30
CA VAL A 125 -7.43 -9.92 -4.76
C VAL A 125 -7.83 -10.91 -5.85
N PHE A 126 -6.96 -11.16 -6.83
CA PHE A 126 -7.22 -12.10 -7.92
C PHE A 126 -7.52 -13.52 -7.40
N VAL A 127 -6.70 -14.02 -6.48
CA VAL A 127 -6.91 -15.35 -5.87
C VAL A 127 -8.22 -15.40 -5.08
N GLU A 128 -8.57 -14.35 -4.35
CA GLU A 128 -9.80 -14.31 -3.57
C GLU A 128 -11.06 -14.27 -4.45
N LEU A 129 -11.01 -13.55 -5.57
CA LEU A 129 -12.06 -13.54 -6.58
C LEU A 129 -12.22 -14.93 -7.23
N LEU A 130 -11.11 -15.60 -7.57
CA LEU A 130 -11.15 -16.95 -8.12
C LEU A 130 -11.74 -17.97 -7.13
N ARG A 131 -11.44 -17.84 -5.84
CA ARG A 131 -12.03 -18.70 -4.80
C ARG A 131 -13.54 -18.48 -4.69
N SER A 132 -13.97 -17.22 -4.66
CA SER A 132 -15.39 -16.85 -4.59
C SER A 132 -16.19 -17.35 -5.81
N ALA A 133 -15.59 -17.30 -7.01
CA ALA A 133 -16.20 -17.81 -8.24
C ALA A 133 -16.32 -19.35 -8.27
N ARG A 134 -15.45 -20.07 -7.55
CA ARG A 134 -15.48 -21.54 -7.45
C ARG A 134 -16.50 -22.01 -6.42
N SER A 135 -16.63 -21.34 -5.27
CA SER A 135 -17.63 -21.71 -4.25
C SER A 135 -19.06 -21.53 -4.76
N GLY A 136 -19.34 -20.45 -5.50
CA GLY A 136 -20.66 -20.23 -6.09
C GLY A 136 -21.04 -21.17 -7.25
N ARG A 137 -20.12 -22.04 -7.69
CA ARG A 137 -20.36 -23.05 -8.73
C ARG A 137 -20.69 -24.43 -8.19
N SER A 138 -20.43 -24.68 -6.90
CA SER A 138 -20.74 -25.95 -6.25
C SER A 138 -22.19 -26.03 -5.75
N ASP A 139 -22.88 -24.89 -5.65
CA ASP A 139 -24.27 -24.77 -5.18
C ASP A 139 -25.30 -24.64 -6.33
N ARG A 140 -24.87 -24.87 -7.59
CA ARG A 140 -25.74 -24.93 -8.77
C ARG A 140 -25.62 -26.29 -9.44
#